data_AF-A0A9Q8PM68-F1
#
_entry.id   AF-A0A9Q8PM68-F1
#
_cell.length_a   1.000
_cell.length_b   1.000
_cell.length_c   1.000
_cell.angle_alpha   90.00
_cell.angle_beta   90.00
_cell.angle_gamma   90.00
#
_symmetry.space_group_name_H-M   'P 1'
#
loop_
_entity.id
_entity.type
_entity.pdbx_description
1 polymer ?
#
loop_
_entity_poly.entity_id
_entity_poly.type
_entity_poly.pdbx_seq_one_letter_code
_entity_poly.pdbx_strand_id
1 'polypeptide(L)'
;MATYTFTLVIDSLILNNRSSDSFCIAKKVGDSFTTVFQDGAIAPKTAEQKTLVSTNVFQWQDKYQVFLAAEYKHGVLVQSVTNHVPVAFGEATEYKNNKLSDALSAQASDFENGSGSESHEDSFLANMIPNQLHTAVETFSGGKWVCIYVDPDSHVGDVNKQLTPKNEYMLFWANRVETDSMIDATKFAHPFYFSFEAGSKDKTVRFGYNTPDKPAGGETPVFHNA
;
A
#
# COMPACT_ATOMS: atom_id res chain seq x y z
N MET A 1 -14.93 10.51 -2.32
CA MET A 1 -14.15 9.51 -1.55
C MET A 1 -14.72 8.13 -1.82
N ALA A 2 -13.93 7.24 -2.43
CA ALA A 2 -14.34 5.86 -2.65
C ALA A 2 -13.92 4.99 -1.46
N THR A 3 -14.70 3.95 -1.18
CA THR A 3 -14.34 2.86 -0.27
C THR A 3 -14.20 1.61 -1.11
N TYR A 4 -13.08 0.91 -0.96
CA TYR A 4 -12.81 -0.37 -1.63
C TYR A 4 -12.96 -1.51 -0.65
N THR A 5 -13.45 -2.64 -1.15
CA THR A 5 -13.61 -3.88 -0.43
C THR A 5 -12.84 -4.98 -1.17
N PHE A 6 -11.87 -5.58 -0.49
CA PHE A 6 -11.16 -6.75 -0.96
C PHE A 6 -11.53 -7.96 -0.12
N THR A 7 -11.95 -9.03 -0.78
CA THR A 7 -12.30 -10.31 -0.14
C THR A 7 -11.25 -11.36 -0.49
N LEU A 8 -10.55 -11.86 0.52
CA LEU A 8 -9.68 -13.03 0.42
C LEU A 8 -10.44 -14.28 0.88
N VAL A 9 -10.66 -15.20 -0.04
CA VAL A 9 -11.13 -16.56 0.26
C VAL A 9 -9.93 -17.47 0.43
N ILE A 10 -9.87 -18.26 1.50
CA ILE A 10 -8.77 -19.20 1.75
C ILE A 10 -9.35 -20.62 1.79
N ASP A 11 -8.76 -21.52 1.00
CA ASP A 11 -9.11 -22.94 1.00
C ASP A 11 -8.96 -23.56 2.39
N SER A 12 -9.86 -24.48 2.75
CA SER A 12 -9.92 -25.10 4.08
C SER A 12 -8.65 -25.87 4.41
N LEU A 13 -8.07 -26.58 3.44
CA LEU A 13 -6.81 -27.29 3.63
C LEU A 13 -5.63 -26.36 3.94
N ILE A 14 -5.64 -25.13 3.43
CA ILE A 14 -4.60 -24.14 3.73
C ILE A 14 -4.75 -23.61 5.16
N LEU A 15 -5.98 -23.34 5.59
CA LEU A 15 -6.25 -22.94 6.98
C LEU A 15 -5.77 -24.00 7.99
N ASN A 16 -5.94 -25.27 7.65
CA ASN A 16 -5.51 -26.38 8.51
C ASN A 16 -3.99 -26.46 8.69
N ASN A 17 -3.19 -25.89 7.78
CA ASN A 17 -1.73 -25.85 7.92
C ASN A 17 -1.27 -24.92 9.05
N ARG A 18 -2.13 -24.01 9.53
CA ARG A 18 -1.81 -23.06 10.62
C ARG A 18 -0.51 -22.30 10.38
N SER A 19 -0.28 -21.86 9.14
CA SER A 19 0.91 -21.08 8.82
C SER A 19 0.96 -19.80 9.66
N SER A 20 2.17 -19.46 10.08
CA SER A 20 2.45 -18.21 10.79
C SER A 20 3.03 -17.13 9.87
N ASP A 21 3.02 -17.37 8.56
CA ASP A 21 3.36 -16.36 7.57
C ASP A 21 2.25 -15.31 7.50
N SER A 22 2.66 -14.06 7.32
CA SER A 22 1.78 -12.93 7.07
C SER A 22 1.33 -12.95 5.62
N PHE A 23 0.02 -12.93 5.39
CA PHE A 23 -0.57 -12.39 4.17
C PHE A 23 -0.40 -10.88 4.20
N CYS A 24 0.17 -10.31 3.14
CA CYS A 24 0.41 -8.89 3.03
C CYS A 24 -0.25 -8.33 1.76
N ILE A 25 -0.78 -7.12 1.90
CA ILE A 25 -1.27 -6.28 0.81
C ILE A 25 -0.37 -5.05 0.74
N ALA A 26 0.15 -4.73 -0.44
CA ALA A 26 0.79 -3.45 -0.73
C ALA A 26 -0.01 -2.69 -1.80
N LYS A 27 -0.15 -1.37 -1.66
CA LYS A 27 -0.78 -0.49 -2.65
C LYS A 27 0.30 0.21 -3.45
N LYS A 28 0.09 0.37 -4.75
CA LYS A 28 1.03 1.07 -5.63
C LYS A 28 0.86 2.58 -5.51
N VAL A 29 1.97 3.30 -5.44
CA VAL A 29 2.02 4.77 -5.59
C VAL A 29 3.10 5.08 -6.62
N GLY A 30 2.73 5.82 -7.68
CA GLY A 30 3.54 5.92 -8.88
C GLY A 30 3.76 4.52 -9.46
N ASP A 31 5.02 4.12 -9.59
CA ASP A 31 5.39 2.81 -10.12
C ASP A 31 5.88 1.80 -9.08
N SER A 32 5.76 2.12 -7.80
CA SER A 32 6.40 1.37 -6.72
C SER A 32 5.43 0.80 -5.68
N PHE A 33 5.77 -0.39 -5.18
CA PHE A 33 5.15 -1.03 -4.00
C PHE A 33 6.19 -1.09 -2.90
N THR A 34 6.20 -0.10 -2.01
CA THR A 34 7.31 0.06 -1.04
C THR A 34 6.91 -0.21 0.39
N THR A 35 5.61 -0.32 0.71
CA THR A 35 5.15 -0.53 2.08
C THR A 35 4.05 -1.57 2.15
N VAL A 36 4.01 -2.35 3.24
CA VAL A 36 2.85 -3.19 3.56
C VAL A 36 1.74 -2.32 4.13
N PHE A 37 0.65 -2.30 3.40
CA PHE A 37 -0.53 -1.52 3.69
C PHE A 37 -1.47 -2.23 4.68
N GLN A 38 -1.63 -3.54 4.52
CA GLN A 38 -2.39 -4.38 5.45
C GLN A 38 -1.76 -5.75 5.55
N ASP A 39 -1.86 -6.37 6.73
CA ASP A 39 -1.46 -7.74 6.94
C ASP A 39 -2.44 -8.56 7.80
N GLY A 40 -2.27 -9.87 7.75
CA GLY A 40 -2.96 -10.83 8.59
C GLY A 40 -2.28 -12.18 8.51
N ALA A 41 -2.58 -13.09 9.43
CA ALA A 41 -2.01 -14.44 9.43
C ALA A 41 -3.03 -15.46 9.89
N ILE A 42 -2.89 -16.72 9.43
CA ILE A 42 -3.75 -17.82 9.90
C ILE A 42 -3.46 -18.10 11.39
N ALA A 43 -2.18 -18.11 11.75
CA ALA A 43 -1.71 -18.14 13.13
C ALA A 43 -0.89 -16.86 13.43
N PRO A 44 -1.54 -15.78 13.89
CA PRO A 44 -0.88 -14.51 14.22
C PRO A 44 0.29 -14.66 15.19
N LYS A 45 1.35 -13.88 14.97
CA LYS A 45 2.52 -13.80 15.86
C LYS A 45 2.48 -12.55 16.76
N THR A 46 1.70 -11.54 16.38
CA THR A 46 1.54 -10.28 17.11
C THR A 46 0.07 -10.03 17.44
N ALA A 47 -0.21 -9.13 18.37
CA ALA A 47 -1.59 -8.83 18.80
C ALA A 47 -2.35 -7.99 17.76
N GLU A 48 -1.61 -7.26 16.94
CA GLU A 48 -2.10 -6.33 15.92
C GLU A 48 -2.48 -7.06 14.62
N GLN A 49 -1.95 -8.27 14.41
CA GLN A 49 -2.21 -9.08 13.23
C GLN A 49 -3.63 -9.64 13.21
N LYS A 50 -4.34 -9.39 12.12
CA LYS A 50 -5.67 -9.96 11.90
C LYS A 50 -5.57 -11.47 11.70
N THR A 51 -6.32 -12.23 12.50
CA THR A 51 -6.49 -13.68 12.28
C THR A 51 -7.25 -13.92 10.99
N LEU A 52 -6.67 -14.71 10.09
CA LEU A 52 -7.30 -15.10 8.83
C LEU A 52 -8.17 -16.34 9.02
N VAL A 53 -9.38 -16.27 8.45
CA VAL A 53 -10.37 -17.35 8.38
C VAL A 53 -10.66 -17.69 6.91
N SER A 54 -11.70 -18.48 6.63
CA SER A 54 -12.05 -18.87 5.26
C SER A 54 -12.45 -17.72 4.35
N THR A 55 -13.02 -16.65 4.89
CA THR A 55 -13.39 -15.44 4.14
C THR A 55 -13.01 -14.22 4.93
N ASN A 56 -12.12 -13.41 4.38
CA ASN A 56 -11.53 -12.25 5.03
C ASN A 56 -11.83 -11.01 4.22
N VAL A 57 -12.45 -10.03 4.85
CA VAL A 57 -12.76 -8.75 4.20
C VAL A 57 -11.80 -7.68 4.69
N PHE A 58 -11.18 -6.98 3.76
CA PHE A 58 -10.31 -5.83 3.99
C PHE A 58 -10.93 -4.61 3.31
N GLN A 59 -10.94 -3.47 3.99
CA GLN A 59 -11.59 -2.25 3.49
C GLN A 59 -10.73 -1.02 3.73
N TRP A 60 -10.77 -0.09 2.78
CA TRP A 60 -10.02 1.16 2.85
C TRP A 60 -10.64 2.25 1.99
N GLN A 61 -10.21 3.49 2.24
CA GLN A 61 -10.77 4.69 1.63
C GLN A 61 -9.71 5.46 0.86
N ASP A 62 -10.10 6.09 -0.24
CA ASP A 62 -9.30 7.12 -0.94
C ASP A 62 -9.26 8.40 -0.10
N LYS A 63 -8.54 8.33 1.01
CA LYS A 63 -8.28 9.43 1.92
C LYS A 63 -6.80 9.35 2.24
N TYR A 64 -6.07 10.40 1.88
CA TYR A 64 -4.61 10.41 1.89
C TYR A 64 -4.08 11.46 2.85
N GLN A 65 -2.91 11.20 3.41
CA GLN A 65 -2.09 12.20 4.08
C GLN A 65 -0.61 11.95 3.77
N VAL A 66 0.17 13.03 3.82
CA VAL A 66 1.62 13.00 3.55
C VAL A 66 2.37 13.37 4.81
N PHE A 67 3.50 12.70 5.02
CA PHE A 67 4.50 13.04 6.02
C PHE A 67 5.89 12.75 5.45
N LEU A 68 6.94 13.15 6.15
CA LEU A 68 8.31 12.82 5.79
C LEU A 68 8.91 11.81 6.78
N ALA A 69 9.64 10.83 6.25
CA ALA A 69 10.43 9.87 7.00
C ALA A 69 11.94 10.18 6.88
N ALA A 70 12.73 9.79 7.87
CA ALA A 70 14.17 10.00 7.86
C ALA A 70 14.95 8.89 7.15
N GLU A 71 14.41 7.68 7.09
CA GLU A 71 15.12 6.53 6.52
C GLU A 71 14.19 5.70 5.64
N TYR A 72 14.74 5.20 4.54
CA TYR A 72 14.18 4.07 3.79
C TYR A 72 15.03 2.81 4.00
N LYS A 73 14.49 1.81 4.70
CA LYS A 73 15.18 0.53 4.94
C LYS A 73 14.22 -0.64 4.96
N HIS A 74 14.46 -1.59 4.05
CA HIS A 74 13.66 -2.82 3.94
C HIS A 74 13.50 -3.56 5.28
N GLY A 75 12.26 -3.91 5.61
CA GLY A 75 11.88 -4.62 6.83
C GLY A 75 11.80 -3.75 8.08
N VAL A 76 12.02 -2.42 7.97
CA VAL A 76 11.89 -1.48 9.08
C VAL A 76 10.51 -0.82 9.03
N LEU A 77 9.93 -0.61 10.21
CA LEU A 77 8.70 0.16 10.38
C LEU A 77 8.92 1.61 9.95
N VAL A 78 7.98 2.16 9.20
CA VAL A 78 8.05 3.55 8.78
C VAL A 78 7.80 4.47 9.98
N GLN A 79 8.71 5.42 10.21
CA GLN A 79 8.61 6.40 11.28
C GLN A 79 8.55 7.81 10.70
N SER A 80 7.52 8.58 11.08
CA SER A 80 7.38 9.98 10.70
C SER A 80 8.33 10.88 11.48
N VAL A 81 8.96 11.84 10.80
CA VAL A 81 9.76 12.92 11.42
C VAL A 81 9.15 14.32 11.25
N THR A 82 8.01 14.41 10.56
CA THR A 82 7.22 15.65 10.45
C THR A 82 5.77 15.43 10.93
N ASN A 83 5.00 16.52 10.95
CA ASN A 83 3.55 16.42 11.01
C ASN A 83 2.99 15.67 9.79
N HIS A 84 1.78 15.14 9.98
CA HIS A 84 0.96 14.53 8.95
C HIS A 84 0.01 15.57 8.37
N VAL A 85 -0.05 15.68 7.04
CA VAL A 85 -0.88 16.66 6.34
C VAL A 85 -1.89 15.93 5.47
N PRO A 86 -3.21 16.03 5.76
CA PRO A 86 -4.25 15.55 4.87
C PRO A 86 -4.12 16.21 3.49
N VAL A 87 -4.27 15.42 2.44
CA VAL A 87 -4.14 15.89 1.06
C VAL A 87 -5.17 15.20 0.16
N ALA A 88 -5.76 15.95 -0.75
CA ALA A 88 -6.63 15.46 -1.81
C ALA A 88 -5.95 15.55 -3.19
N PHE A 89 -6.49 14.85 -4.19
CA PHE A 89 -6.02 15.00 -5.57
C PHE A 89 -6.17 16.46 -6.03
N GLY A 90 -5.16 16.94 -6.75
CA GLY A 90 -5.07 18.33 -7.22
C GLY A 90 -4.53 19.30 -6.16
N GLU A 91 -4.10 18.82 -5.00
CA GLU A 91 -3.50 19.64 -3.94
C GLU A 91 -1.98 19.45 -3.85
N ALA A 92 -1.32 20.44 -3.23
CA ALA A 92 0.10 20.45 -2.93
C ALA A 92 0.36 20.84 -1.48
N THR A 93 1.35 20.21 -0.86
CA THR A 93 1.94 20.66 0.41
C THR A 93 3.41 21.03 0.19
N GLU A 94 3.93 21.97 0.98
CA GLU A 94 5.32 22.42 0.92
C GLU A 94 6.02 22.16 2.26
N TYR A 95 7.24 21.65 2.21
CA TYR A 95 8.09 21.59 3.39
C TYR A 95 8.73 22.96 3.66
N LYS A 96 8.44 23.51 4.84
CA LYS A 96 9.00 24.78 5.28
C LYS A 96 9.07 24.84 6.79
N ASN A 97 10.15 25.40 7.33
CA ASN A 97 10.36 25.54 8.77
C ASN A 97 10.26 24.19 9.52
N ASN A 98 10.88 23.14 8.98
CA ASN A 98 10.91 21.79 9.54
C ASN A 98 9.55 21.09 9.67
N LYS A 99 8.56 21.49 8.87
CA LYS A 99 7.23 20.89 8.84
C LYS A 99 6.63 20.97 7.45
N LEU A 100 5.63 20.15 7.19
CA LEU A 100 4.78 20.30 6.01
C LEU A 100 3.69 21.34 6.30
N SER A 101 3.46 22.27 5.37
CA SER A 101 2.34 23.20 5.42
C SER A 101 1.01 22.50 5.19
N ASP A 102 -0.10 23.15 5.51
CA ASP A 102 -1.40 22.67 5.06
C ASP A 102 -1.42 22.53 3.52
N ALA A 103 -2.15 21.54 3.03
CA ALA A 103 -2.31 21.33 1.59
C ALA A 103 -3.19 22.43 0.99
N LEU A 104 -2.80 22.92 -0.19
CA LEU A 104 -3.52 23.95 -0.96
C LEU A 104 -3.74 23.45 -2.38
N SER A 105 -4.80 23.93 -3.04
CA SER A 105 -5.02 23.61 -4.46
C SER A 105 -3.85 24.05 -5.33
N ALA A 106 -3.33 23.12 -6.14
CA ALA A 106 -2.27 23.36 -7.11
C ALA A 106 -2.87 23.67 -8.49
N GLN A 107 -2.09 24.30 -9.37
CA GLN A 107 -2.50 24.50 -10.75
C GLN A 107 -2.30 23.21 -11.55
N ALA A 108 -3.15 22.93 -12.53
CA ALA A 108 -2.98 21.77 -13.40
C ALA A 108 -1.63 21.75 -14.13
N SER A 109 -1.02 22.91 -14.35
CA SER A 109 0.32 23.06 -14.92
C SER A 109 1.47 22.65 -14.00
N ASP A 110 1.19 22.46 -12.70
CA ASP A 110 2.19 22.03 -11.72
C ASP A 110 2.38 20.51 -11.73
N PHE A 111 1.47 19.77 -12.39
CA PHE A 111 1.51 18.32 -12.56
C PHE A 111 2.17 17.96 -13.89
N GLU A 112 2.73 16.75 -13.95
CA GLU A 112 3.40 16.23 -15.15
C GLU A 112 2.45 16.17 -16.35
N ASN A 113 1.20 15.75 -16.14
CA ASN A 113 0.16 15.71 -17.15
C ASN A 113 -0.96 16.72 -16.86
N GLY A 114 -1.45 17.41 -17.90
CA GLY A 114 -2.55 18.36 -17.78
C GLY A 114 -3.94 17.71 -17.56
N SER A 115 -4.09 16.43 -17.87
CA SER A 115 -5.34 15.65 -17.70
C SER A 115 -5.06 14.15 -17.75
N GLY A 116 -5.95 13.32 -17.18
CA GLY A 116 -5.84 11.87 -17.23
C GLY A 116 -4.90 11.31 -16.16
N SER A 117 -4.23 10.19 -16.46
CA SER A 117 -3.32 9.54 -15.52
C SER A 117 -2.18 10.47 -15.14
N GLU A 118 -1.77 10.44 -13.87
CA GLU A 118 -0.64 11.25 -13.37
C GLU A 118 -0.86 12.76 -13.58
N SER A 119 -2.11 13.20 -13.41
CA SER A 119 -2.52 14.60 -13.48
C SER A 119 -3.11 15.05 -12.15
N HIS A 120 -3.54 16.31 -12.08
CA HIS A 120 -4.26 16.84 -10.92
C HIS A 120 -5.53 16.04 -10.54
N GLU A 121 -6.05 15.18 -11.43
CA GLU A 121 -7.26 14.39 -11.20
C GLU A 121 -7.03 13.17 -10.30
N ASP A 122 -5.79 12.67 -10.22
CA ASP A 122 -5.43 11.43 -9.51
C ASP A 122 -4.13 11.54 -8.69
N SER A 123 -3.53 12.72 -8.66
CA SER A 123 -2.22 12.96 -8.05
C SER A 123 -2.24 14.15 -7.10
N PHE A 124 -1.28 14.20 -6.19
CA PHE A 124 -0.98 15.36 -5.34
C PHE A 124 0.52 15.60 -5.28
N LEU A 125 0.91 16.80 -4.83
CA LEU A 125 2.31 17.25 -4.80
C LEU A 125 2.84 17.39 -3.37
N ALA A 126 4.10 17.03 -3.18
CA ALA A 126 4.89 17.31 -1.99
C ALA A 126 6.16 18.05 -2.43
N ASN A 127 6.26 19.33 -2.08
CA ASN A 127 7.24 20.25 -2.63
C ASN A 127 8.31 20.65 -1.62
N MET A 128 9.49 21.03 -2.13
CA MET A 128 10.64 21.50 -1.35
C MET A 128 11.12 20.47 -0.31
N ILE A 129 11.02 19.18 -0.63
CA ILE A 129 11.40 18.09 0.28
C ILE A 129 12.92 18.04 0.37
N PRO A 130 13.53 18.18 1.57
CA PRO A 130 14.97 18.12 1.72
C PRO A 130 15.52 16.77 1.26
N ASN A 131 16.70 16.78 0.67
CA ASN A 131 17.30 15.59 0.08
C ASN A 131 17.57 14.43 1.06
N GLN A 132 17.69 14.73 2.37
CA GLN A 132 17.87 13.73 3.43
C GLN A 132 16.56 13.12 3.95
N LEU A 133 15.41 13.55 3.45
CA LEU A 133 14.10 13.08 3.88
C LEU A 133 13.37 12.36 2.74
N HIS A 134 12.55 11.39 3.12
CA HIS A 134 11.76 10.59 2.19
C HIS A 134 10.29 10.97 2.32
N THR A 135 9.65 11.28 1.19
CA THR A 135 8.21 11.53 1.19
C THR A 135 7.45 10.23 1.41
N ALA A 136 6.53 10.22 2.36
CA ALA A 136 5.69 9.08 2.67
C ALA A 136 4.21 9.42 2.50
N VAL A 137 3.43 8.42 2.10
CA VAL A 137 1.98 8.53 1.92
C VAL A 137 1.29 7.52 2.82
N GLU A 138 0.26 7.98 3.52
CA GLU A 138 -0.67 7.13 4.24
C GLU A 138 -2.05 7.17 3.61
N THR A 139 -2.79 6.08 3.78
CA THR A 139 -4.21 6.01 3.44
C THR A 139 -5.02 5.58 4.66
N PHE A 140 -6.29 5.98 4.71
CA PHE A 140 -7.17 5.59 5.81
C PHE A 140 -7.75 4.18 5.60
N SER A 141 -7.47 3.27 6.54
CA SER A 141 -7.88 1.88 6.49
C SER A 141 -8.20 1.34 7.89
N GLY A 142 -9.31 0.60 8.02
CA GLY A 142 -9.68 -0.03 9.30
C GLY A 142 -9.81 0.94 10.48
N GLY A 143 -10.13 2.22 10.24
CA GLY A 143 -10.24 3.24 11.28
C GLY A 143 -8.93 3.91 11.69
N LYS A 144 -7.80 3.58 11.06
CA LYS A 144 -6.49 4.19 11.29
C LYS A 144 -5.83 4.63 9.97
N TRP A 145 -4.82 5.48 10.08
CA TRP A 145 -3.91 5.76 8.97
C TRP A 145 -2.84 4.68 8.91
N VAL A 146 -2.48 4.28 7.69
CA VAL A 146 -1.45 3.26 7.42
C VAL A 146 -0.64 3.69 6.22
N CYS A 147 0.66 3.48 6.29
CA CYS A 147 1.60 3.85 5.25
C CYS A 147 1.44 2.92 4.04
N ILE A 148 1.29 3.52 2.86
CA ILE A 148 1.20 2.81 1.58
C ILE A 148 2.44 3.01 0.71
N TYR A 149 3.23 4.04 1.02
CA TYR A 149 4.40 4.38 0.23
C TYR A 149 5.40 5.18 1.06
N VAL A 150 6.68 4.93 0.79
CA VAL A 150 7.80 5.78 1.19
C VAL A 150 8.72 5.86 -0.01
N ASP A 151 9.11 7.07 -0.35
CA ASP A 151 10.05 7.35 -1.42
C ASP A 151 11.37 6.60 -1.19
N PRO A 152 11.72 5.62 -2.04
CA PRO A 152 12.92 4.81 -1.82
C PRO A 152 14.20 5.53 -2.26
N ASP A 153 14.06 6.62 -3.02
CA ASP A 153 15.17 7.28 -3.68
C ASP A 153 15.94 8.20 -2.74
N SER A 154 17.25 8.29 -2.98
CA SER A 154 18.10 9.34 -2.39
C SER A 154 18.22 10.48 -3.39
N HIS A 155 18.08 11.72 -2.91
CA HIS A 155 18.11 12.90 -3.76
C HIS A 155 19.41 13.68 -3.61
N VAL A 156 19.78 14.45 -4.63
CA VAL A 156 20.97 15.31 -4.58
C VAL A 156 20.64 16.69 -3.98
N GLY A 157 19.41 17.18 -4.18
CA GLY A 157 18.93 18.47 -3.66
C GLY A 157 17.45 18.39 -3.27
N ASP A 158 16.86 19.55 -2.97
CA ASP A 158 15.43 19.61 -2.65
C ASP A 158 14.59 19.11 -3.82
N VAL A 159 13.53 18.35 -3.51
CA VAL A 159 12.73 17.68 -4.52
C VAL A 159 11.27 18.06 -4.42
N ASN A 160 10.65 18.24 -5.58
CA ASN A 160 9.21 18.27 -5.74
C ASN A 160 8.77 16.89 -6.23
N LYS A 161 7.85 16.28 -5.50
CA LYS A 161 7.34 14.94 -5.79
C LYS A 161 5.88 15.02 -6.18
N GLN A 162 5.57 14.47 -7.35
CA GLN A 162 4.21 14.08 -7.68
C GLN A 162 3.96 12.66 -7.18
N LEU A 163 2.84 12.46 -6.49
CA LEU A 163 2.45 11.20 -5.89
C LEU A 163 1.10 10.80 -6.47
N THR A 164 1.06 9.64 -7.10
CA THR A 164 -0.12 9.11 -7.80
C THR A 164 -0.50 7.76 -7.20
N PRO A 165 -1.33 7.71 -6.14
CA PRO A 165 -1.84 6.45 -5.62
C PRO A 165 -2.68 5.71 -6.67
N LYS A 166 -2.17 4.58 -7.19
CA LYS A 166 -2.86 3.79 -8.21
C LYS A 166 -3.79 2.76 -7.55
N ASN A 167 -4.89 2.41 -8.20
CA ASN A 167 -5.77 1.31 -7.77
C ASN A 167 -5.21 -0.07 -8.14
N GLU A 168 -3.90 -0.22 -8.00
CA GLU A 168 -3.10 -1.41 -8.26
C GLU A 168 -2.52 -1.90 -6.93
N TYR A 169 -2.56 -3.21 -6.73
CA TYR A 169 -2.24 -3.86 -5.46
C TYR A 169 -1.39 -5.10 -5.70
N MET A 170 -0.51 -5.38 -4.75
CA MET A 170 0.32 -6.57 -4.72
C MET A 170 -0.03 -7.40 -3.47
N LEU A 171 -0.34 -8.68 -3.69
CA LEU A 171 -0.59 -9.68 -2.66
C LEU A 171 0.59 -10.63 -2.57
N PHE A 172 1.01 -10.96 -1.36
CA PHE A 172 2.08 -11.94 -1.15
C PHE A 172 1.99 -12.53 0.26
N TRP A 173 2.70 -13.64 0.47
CA TRP A 173 2.93 -14.22 1.78
C TRP A 173 4.39 -14.03 2.17
N ALA A 174 4.64 -13.64 3.42
CA ALA A 174 5.99 -13.44 3.95
C ALA A 174 6.09 -13.88 5.41
N ASN A 175 7.24 -14.40 5.81
CA ASN A 175 7.45 -14.94 7.17
C ASN A 175 7.60 -13.85 8.26
N ARG A 176 8.00 -12.63 7.87
CA ARG A 176 8.33 -11.50 8.76
C ARG A 176 8.11 -10.16 8.05
N VAL A 177 6.85 -9.81 7.82
CA VAL A 177 6.47 -8.45 7.43
C VAL A 177 5.16 -8.12 8.11
N GLU A 178 5.05 -6.88 8.58
CA GLU A 178 3.86 -6.34 9.25
C GLU A 178 3.40 -5.05 8.56
N THR A 179 2.17 -4.60 8.83
CA THR A 179 1.67 -3.30 8.36
C THR A 179 2.67 -2.18 8.70
N ASP A 180 2.78 -1.18 7.81
CA ASP A 180 3.73 -0.06 7.88
C ASP A 180 5.20 -0.46 7.72
N SER A 181 5.52 -1.71 7.38
CA SER A 181 6.89 -2.12 7.07
C SER A 181 7.28 -1.80 5.64
N MET A 182 8.51 -1.32 5.44
CA MET A 182 9.08 -1.13 4.11
C MET A 182 9.42 -2.46 3.45
N ILE A 183 9.13 -2.58 2.15
CA ILE A 183 9.34 -3.79 1.35
C ILE A 183 10.16 -3.49 0.10
N ASP A 184 10.76 -4.55 -0.44
CA ASP A 184 11.39 -4.54 -1.75
C ASP A 184 10.62 -5.57 -2.58
N ALA A 185 9.76 -5.09 -3.47
CA ALA A 185 8.87 -5.92 -4.26
C ALA A 185 9.63 -6.96 -5.12
N THR A 186 10.88 -6.68 -5.48
CA THR A 186 11.70 -7.58 -6.29
C THR A 186 12.10 -8.87 -5.57
N LYS A 187 11.96 -8.91 -4.24
CA LYS A 187 12.29 -10.08 -3.40
C LYS A 187 11.19 -11.13 -3.35
N PHE A 188 10.00 -10.85 -3.86
CA PHE A 188 8.89 -11.80 -3.86
C PHE A 188 8.87 -12.52 -5.21
N ALA A 189 9.08 -13.85 -5.20
CA ALA A 189 9.14 -14.65 -6.43
C ALA A 189 7.75 -14.89 -7.06
N HIS A 190 6.69 -14.90 -6.25
CA HIS A 190 5.32 -15.19 -6.70
C HIS A 190 4.27 -14.23 -6.11
N PRO A 191 4.44 -12.90 -6.23
CA PRO A 191 3.40 -11.96 -5.88
C PRO A 191 2.23 -12.09 -6.85
N PHE A 192 1.04 -11.78 -6.37
CA PHE A 192 -0.15 -11.66 -7.20
C PHE A 192 -0.56 -10.20 -7.30
N TYR A 193 -0.69 -9.72 -8.53
CA TYR A 193 -1.08 -8.34 -8.80
C TYR A 193 -2.55 -8.28 -9.21
N PHE A 194 -3.25 -7.26 -8.75
CA PHE A 194 -4.58 -6.95 -9.22
C PHE A 194 -4.84 -5.46 -9.21
N SER A 195 -5.90 -5.05 -9.90
CA SER A 195 -6.44 -3.70 -9.85
C SER A 195 -7.95 -3.71 -9.66
N PHE A 196 -8.48 -2.59 -9.19
CA PHE A 196 -9.91 -2.30 -9.33
C PHE A 196 -10.13 -1.64 -10.68
N GLU A 197 -11.01 -2.25 -11.48
CA GLU A 197 -11.45 -1.66 -12.75
C GLU A 197 -12.19 -0.35 -12.50
N ALA A 198 -12.24 0.52 -13.51
CA ALA A 198 -12.96 1.79 -13.41
C ALA A 198 -14.42 1.58 -12.98
N GLY A 199 -14.82 2.23 -11.89
CA GLY A 199 -16.15 2.10 -11.30
C GLY A 199 -16.35 0.88 -10.40
N SER A 200 -15.42 -0.08 -10.39
CA SER A 200 -15.45 -1.21 -9.44
C SER A 200 -14.84 -0.82 -8.10
N LYS A 201 -15.46 -1.31 -7.03
CA LYS A 201 -15.01 -1.12 -5.64
C LYS A 201 -14.87 -2.43 -4.88
N ASP A 202 -15.18 -3.55 -5.53
CA ASP A 202 -15.19 -4.87 -4.92
C ASP A 202 -14.28 -5.80 -5.72
N LYS A 203 -13.40 -6.52 -5.02
CA LYS A 203 -12.54 -7.53 -5.62
C LYS A 203 -12.50 -8.76 -4.73
N THR A 204 -12.67 -9.94 -5.32
CA THR A 204 -12.48 -11.22 -4.63
C THR A 204 -11.31 -11.97 -5.24
N VAL A 205 -10.45 -12.50 -4.38
CA VAL A 205 -9.33 -13.37 -4.75
C VAL A 205 -9.38 -14.59 -3.85
N ARG A 206 -9.09 -15.76 -4.41
CA ARG A 206 -8.96 -17.00 -3.65
C ARG A 206 -7.49 -17.39 -3.52
N PHE A 207 -7.07 -17.82 -2.34
CA PHE A 207 -5.76 -18.43 -2.12
C PHE A 207 -5.91 -19.91 -1.78
N GLY A 208 -5.32 -20.78 -2.61
CA GLY A 208 -5.50 -22.22 -2.48
C GLY A 208 -4.98 -23.01 -3.67
N TYR A 209 -5.40 -24.27 -3.76
CA TYR A 209 -5.03 -25.18 -4.85
C TYR A 209 -5.91 -24.95 -6.08
N ASN A 210 -5.50 -25.42 -7.27
CA ASN A 210 -6.23 -25.27 -8.52
C ASN A 210 -7.68 -25.79 -8.40
N THR A 211 -7.84 -26.97 -7.81
CA THR A 211 -9.16 -27.45 -7.37
C THR A 211 -9.27 -27.25 -5.87
N PRO A 212 -10.28 -26.49 -5.38
CA PRO A 212 -10.44 -26.26 -3.96
C PRO A 212 -10.41 -27.55 -3.15
N ASP A 213 -9.57 -27.55 -2.12
CA ASP A 213 -9.40 -28.67 -1.16
C ASP A 213 -9.02 -30.03 -1.80
N LYS A 214 -8.44 -30.03 -3.02
CA LYS A 214 -8.00 -31.25 -3.73
C LYS A 214 -6.63 -31.07 -4.40
N PRO A 215 -5.53 -30.99 -3.63
CA PRO A 215 -4.20 -30.80 -4.20
C PRO A 215 -3.78 -31.99 -5.07
N ALA A 216 -3.26 -31.70 -6.26
CA ALA A 216 -2.51 -32.68 -7.03
C ALA A 216 -1.10 -32.89 -6.42
N GLY A 217 -0.47 -34.03 -6.71
CA GLY A 217 0.83 -34.38 -6.13
C GLY A 217 1.91 -33.31 -6.38
N GLY A 218 2.39 -32.68 -5.30
CA GLY A 218 3.42 -31.62 -5.35
C GLY A 218 2.89 -30.22 -5.67
N GLU A 219 1.58 -30.02 -5.74
CA GLU A 219 0.97 -28.72 -6.00
C GLU A 219 1.20 -27.75 -4.82
N THR A 220 1.59 -26.52 -5.13
CA THR A 220 1.70 -25.42 -4.17
C THR A 220 0.48 -24.50 -4.28
N PRO A 221 -0.03 -23.96 -3.15
CA PRO A 221 -1.14 -23.01 -3.19
C PRO A 221 -0.70 -21.70 -3.84
N VAL A 222 -1.60 -21.14 -4.64
CA VAL A 222 -1.41 -19.85 -5.35
C VAL A 222 -2.66 -19.00 -5.25
N PHE A 223 -2.55 -17.73 -5.66
CA PHE A 223 -3.69 -16.84 -5.79
C PHE A 223 -4.43 -17.09 -7.11
N HIS A 224 -5.76 -17.08 -7.05
CA HIS A 224 -6.68 -17.25 -8.15
C HIS A 224 -7.66 -16.08 -8.18
N ASN A 225 -7.99 -15.60 -9.38
CA ASN A 225 -9.19 -14.76 -9.51
C ASN A 225 -10.41 -15.61 -9.14
N ALA A 226 -11.26 -15.10 -8.26
CA ALA A 226 -12.49 -15.76 -7.82
C ALA A 226 -13.66 -15.39 -8.73
#